data_AF-A0A976QJK2-F1
#
_entry.id   AF-A0A976QJK2-F1
#
_cell.length_a   1.000
_cell.length_b   1.000
_cell.length_c   1.000
_cell.angle_alpha   90.00
_cell.angle_beta   90.00
_cell.angle_gamma   90.00
#
_symmetry.space_group_name_H-M   'P 1'
#
loop_
_entity.id
_entity.type
_entity.pdbx_description
1 polymer ?
#
loop_
_entity_poly.entity_id
_entity_poly.type
_entity_poly.pdbx_seq_one_letter_code
_entity_poly.pdbx_strand_id
1 'polypeptide(L)'
;MNLSEHIEQFRKQYPQIRPFEEEDDVEWFNQGFDLLKAGKLDQAERTFAKLALAQPDHSDGFEGLGLVYEEKGELLKAEMFLREAARKIERMVREGSMNAIFLNRIRSDVDRVLGKQLSPAIPPSPK
;
A
#
# COMPACT_ATOMS: atom_id res chain seq x y z
N MET A 1 -4.92 -0.82 15.15
CA MET A 1 -3.97 0.24 14.82
C MET A 1 -4.52 1.00 13.63
N ASN A 2 -4.57 2.33 13.70
CA ASN A 2 -5.00 3.18 12.59
C ASN A 2 -3.81 3.56 11.69
N LEU A 3 -4.08 4.22 10.56
CA LEU A 3 -3.06 4.61 9.59
C LEU A 3 -1.97 5.49 10.23
N SER A 4 -2.35 6.51 11.00
CA SER A 4 -1.40 7.43 11.63
C SER A 4 -0.47 6.71 12.59
N GLU A 5 -0.99 5.75 13.37
CA GLU A 5 -0.17 4.92 14.26
C GLU A 5 0.82 4.06 13.49
N HIS A 6 0.43 3.49 12.35
CA HIS A 6 1.34 2.76 11.46
C HIS A 6 2.45 3.65 10.90
N ILE A 7 2.11 4.85 10.43
CA ILE A 7 3.09 5.81 9.90
C ILE A 7 4.07 6.25 10.99
N GLU A 8 3.58 6.50 12.21
CA GLU A 8 4.44 6.82 13.35
C GLU A 8 5.37 5.66 13.73
N GLN A 9 4.91 4.41 13.62
CA GLN A 9 5.80 3.25 13.81
C GLN A 9 6.89 3.18 12.75
N PHE A 10 6.54 3.41 11.46
CA PHE A 10 7.54 3.46 10.41
C PHE A 10 8.55 4.59 10.65
N ARG A 11 8.10 5.78 11.08
CA ARG A 11 8.99 6.90 11.43
C ARG A 11 9.96 6.56 12.55
N LYS A 12 9.48 5.86 13.60
CA LYS A 12 10.33 5.38 14.68
C LYS A 12 11.33 4.31 14.23
N GLN A 13 10.93 3.46 13.29
CA GLN A 13 11.78 2.41 12.74
C GLN A 13 12.83 2.96 11.76
N TYR A 14 12.50 4.03 11.03
CA TYR A 14 13.34 4.65 10.02
C TYR A 14 13.51 6.16 10.23
N PRO A 15 14.09 6.60 11.37
CA PRO A 15 14.19 8.02 11.71
C PRO A 15 15.09 8.84 10.76
N GLN A 16 15.90 8.16 9.96
CA GLN A 16 16.75 8.78 8.94
C GLN A 16 16.00 9.15 7.66
N ILE A 17 14.82 8.57 7.41
CA ILE A 17 14.05 8.84 6.20
C ILE A 17 13.28 10.15 6.42
N ARG A 18 13.46 11.09 5.50
CA ARG A 18 12.80 12.39 5.52
C ARG A 18 11.96 12.54 4.26
N PRO A 19 10.80 13.22 4.33
CA PRO A 19 10.06 13.58 3.14
C PRO A 19 10.94 14.38 2.18
N PHE A 20 10.87 14.09 0.89
CA PHE A 20 11.48 14.87 -0.16
C PHE A 20 10.47 15.11 -1.30
N GLU A 21 10.64 16.21 -2.02
CA GLU A 21 9.67 16.70 -3.01
C GLU A 21 9.97 16.27 -4.46
N GLU A 22 10.95 15.38 -4.67
CA GLU A 22 11.22 14.86 -6.02
C GLU A 22 10.10 13.94 -6.53
N GLU A 23 9.82 14.07 -7.82
CA GLU A 23 8.57 13.65 -8.46
C GLU A 23 8.26 12.14 -8.43
N ASP A 24 9.23 11.23 -8.21
CA ASP A 24 8.97 9.80 -7.96
C ASP A 24 10.30 9.06 -7.65
N ASP A 25 10.38 8.29 -6.55
CA ASP A 25 11.50 7.38 -6.29
C ASP A 25 11.21 6.02 -6.93
N VAL A 26 11.47 5.98 -8.23
CA VAL A 26 11.27 4.82 -9.10
C VAL A 26 12.12 3.62 -8.63
N GLU A 27 13.24 3.85 -7.92
CA GLU A 27 14.12 2.78 -7.47
C GLU A 27 13.47 1.97 -6.34
N TRP A 28 13.01 2.64 -5.27
CA TRP A 28 12.34 1.95 -4.17
C TRP A 28 11.01 1.34 -4.58
N PHE A 29 10.28 1.99 -5.48
CA PHE A 29 9.06 1.43 -6.05
C PHE A 29 9.33 0.10 -6.76
N ASN A 30 10.25 0.09 -7.73
CA ASN A 30 10.58 -1.11 -8.49
C ASN A 30 11.13 -2.21 -7.59
N GLN A 31 12.04 -1.86 -6.66
CA GLN A 31 12.58 -2.81 -5.69
C GLN A 31 11.48 -3.45 -4.84
N GLY A 32 10.54 -2.65 -4.35
CA GLY A 32 9.41 -3.14 -3.56
C GLY A 32 8.56 -4.15 -4.34
N PHE A 33 8.26 -3.87 -5.61
CA PHE A 33 7.51 -4.78 -6.48
C PHE A 33 8.26 -6.05 -6.82
N ASP A 34 9.57 -5.99 -7.05
CA ASP A 34 10.40 -7.17 -7.29
C ASP A 34 10.46 -8.08 -6.05
N LEU A 35 10.56 -7.48 -4.86
CA LEU A 35 10.51 -8.22 -3.59
C LEU A 35 9.13 -8.85 -3.38
N LEU A 36 8.05 -8.13 -3.70
CA LEU A 36 6.69 -8.64 -3.61
C LEU A 36 6.49 -9.85 -4.55
N LYS A 37 6.88 -9.73 -5.82
CA LYS A 37 6.83 -10.83 -6.81
C LYS A 37 7.65 -12.04 -6.38
N ALA A 38 8.78 -11.81 -5.71
CA ALA A 38 9.63 -12.86 -5.17
C ALA A 38 9.10 -13.49 -3.86
N GLY A 39 7.94 -13.06 -3.36
CA GLY A 39 7.36 -13.54 -2.10
C GLY A 39 8.13 -13.09 -0.85
N LYS A 40 9.06 -12.14 -0.98
CA LYS A 40 9.87 -11.61 0.13
C LYS A 40 9.09 -10.50 0.86
N LEU A 41 7.93 -10.86 1.39
CA LEU A 41 6.92 -9.92 1.89
C LEU A 41 7.46 -8.98 2.99
N ASP A 42 8.31 -9.47 3.89
CA ASP A 42 8.90 -8.63 4.94
C ASP A 42 9.88 -7.59 4.39
N GLN A 43 10.60 -7.90 3.32
CA GLN A 43 11.52 -6.95 2.69
C GLN A 43 10.73 -5.93 1.85
N ALA A 44 9.68 -6.39 1.16
CA ALA A 44 8.77 -5.51 0.43
C ALA A 44 8.09 -4.51 1.38
N GLU A 45 7.57 -4.97 2.54
CA GLU A 45 6.98 -4.11 3.56
C GLU A 45 7.94 -2.99 3.99
N ARG A 46 9.20 -3.35 4.29
CA ARG A 46 10.21 -2.36 4.71
C ARG A 46 10.53 -1.36 3.61
N THR A 47 10.55 -1.81 2.35
CA THR A 47 10.87 -0.97 1.19
C THR A 47 9.73 0.03 0.95
N PHE A 48 8.49 -0.44 0.88
CA PHE A 48 7.33 0.43 0.71
C PHE A 48 7.06 1.32 1.93
N ALA A 49 7.37 0.88 3.16
CA ALA A 49 7.30 1.72 4.35
C ALA A 49 8.27 2.91 4.27
N LYS A 50 9.52 2.69 3.80
CA LYS A 50 10.46 3.79 3.56
C LYS A 50 9.95 4.73 2.47
N LEU A 51 9.40 4.20 1.37
CA LEU A 51 8.82 5.00 0.30
C LEU A 51 7.64 5.85 0.80
N ALA A 52 6.74 5.30 1.61
CA ALA A 52 5.63 6.04 2.20
C ALA A 52 6.08 7.16 3.17
N LEU A 53 7.28 7.04 3.77
CA LEU A 53 7.86 8.10 4.60
C LEU A 53 8.57 9.17 3.78
N ALA A 54 9.24 8.76 2.71
CA ALA A 54 9.94 9.64 1.78
C ALA A 54 8.97 10.46 0.91
N GLN A 55 7.87 9.85 0.50
CA GLN A 55 6.85 10.47 -0.35
C GLN A 55 5.46 10.31 0.29
N PRO A 56 5.19 10.98 1.42
CA PRO A 56 3.92 10.85 2.14
C PRO A 56 2.71 11.35 1.32
N ASP A 57 2.97 12.14 0.28
CA ASP A 57 1.98 12.71 -0.62
C ASP A 57 1.76 11.91 -1.91
N HIS A 58 2.59 10.91 -2.19
CA HIS A 58 2.42 9.99 -3.32
C HIS A 58 1.67 8.72 -2.91
N SER A 59 1.05 8.04 -3.88
CA SER A 59 0.30 6.80 -3.64
C SER A 59 1.18 5.57 -3.48
N ASP A 60 2.37 5.58 -4.05
CA ASP A 60 3.14 4.39 -4.38
C ASP A 60 3.55 3.55 -3.17
N GLY A 61 4.06 4.18 -2.12
CA GLY A 61 4.38 3.51 -0.86
C GLY A 61 3.14 2.91 -0.19
N PHE A 62 2.00 3.60 -0.24
CA PHE A 62 0.76 3.12 0.36
C PHE A 62 0.13 1.99 -0.44
N GLU A 63 0.18 2.07 -1.77
CA GLU A 63 -0.27 1.00 -2.66
C GLU A 63 0.54 -0.27 -2.41
N GLY A 64 1.87 -0.16 -2.43
CA GLY A 64 2.77 -1.28 -2.20
C GLY A 64 2.55 -1.94 -0.84
N LEU A 65 2.36 -1.16 0.23
CA LEU A 65 1.98 -1.68 1.55
C LEU A 65 0.63 -2.40 1.52
N GLY A 66 -0.35 -1.85 0.82
CA GLY A 66 -1.66 -2.47 0.62
C GLY A 66 -1.56 -3.87 0.01
N LEU A 67 -0.79 -3.99 -1.08
CA LEU A 67 -0.55 -5.26 -1.77
C LEU A 67 0.24 -6.25 -0.89
N VAL A 68 1.27 -5.79 -0.17
CA VAL A 68 2.03 -6.63 0.75
C VAL A 68 1.13 -7.21 1.84
N TYR A 69 0.28 -6.39 2.48
CA TYR A 69 -0.62 -6.88 3.51
C TYR A 69 -1.73 -7.77 2.96
N GLU A 70 -2.14 -7.56 1.70
CA GLU A 70 -3.06 -8.48 1.02
C GLU A 70 -2.43 -9.87 0.87
N GLU A 71 -1.18 -9.96 0.41
CA GLU A 71 -0.43 -11.22 0.28
C GLU A 71 -0.14 -11.88 1.64
N LYS A 72 0.04 -11.09 2.70
CA LYS A 72 0.16 -11.60 4.08
C LYS A 72 -1.17 -12.10 4.67
N GLY A 73 -2.30 -11.87 4.00
CA GLY A 73 -3.64 -12.17 4.54
C GLY A 73 -4.11 -11.19 5.61
N GLU A 74 -3.40 -10.09 5.84
CA GLU A 74 -3.74 -9.05 6.80
C GLU A 74 -4.72 -8.04 6.19
N LEU A 75 -5.90 -8.55 5.80
CA LEU A 75 -6.84 -7.85 4.93
C LEU A 75 -7.33 -6.49 5.47
N LEU A 76 -7.41 -6.31 6.79
CA LEU A 76 -7.78 -5.03 7.40
C LEU A 76 -6.70 -3.95 7.17
N LYS A 77 -5.42 -4.33 7.24
CA LYS A 77 -4.32 -3.41 6.92
C LYS A 77 -4.26 -3.15 5.43
N ALA A 78 -4.42 -4.19 4.61
CA ALA A 78 -4.45 -4.06 3.16
C ALA A 78 -5.48 -3.03 2.72
N GLU A 79 -6.72 -3.16 3.18
CA GLU A 79 -7.79 -2.21 2.88
C GLU A 79 -7.44 -0.78 3.31
N MET A 80 -6.95 -0.62 4.55
CA MET A 80 -6.60 0.69 5.09
C MET A 80 -5.55 1.42 4.24
N PHE A 81 -4.49 0.72 3.83
CA PHE A 81 -3.41 1.28 3.01
C PHE A 81 -3.86 1.52 1.57
N LEU A 82 -4.60 0.61 0.94
CA LEU A 82 -5.15 0.80 -0.41
C LEU A 82 -6.13 1.98 -0.47
N ARG A 83 -6.94 2.18 0.58
CA ARG A 83 -7.83 3.36 0.67
C ARG A 83 -7.05 4.66 0.77
N GLU A 84 -5.91 4.67 1.47
CA GLU A 84 -5.05 5.86 1.50
C GLU A 84 -4.42 6.13 0.14
N ALA A 85 -3.91 5.10 -0.53
CA ALA A 85 -3.41 5.23 -1.90
C ALA A 85 -4.49 5.81 -2.84
N ALA A 86 -5.73 5.30 -2.75
CA ALA A 86 -6.85 5.83 -3.53
C ALA A 86 -7.15 7.31 -3.25
N ARG A 87 -7.09 7.75 -1.99
CA ARG A 87 -7.26 9.17 -1.64
C ARG A 87 -6.17 10.06 -2.24
N LYS A 88 -4.92 9.57 -2.26
CA LYS A 88 -3.78 10.30 -2.84
C LYS A 88 -3.89 10.40 -4.35
N ILE A 89 -4.20 9.30 -5.04
CA ILE A 89 -4.48 9.29 -6.48
C ILE A 89 -5.65 10.22 -6.80
N GLU A 90 -6.73 10.19 -6.01
CA GLU A 90 -7.87 11.10 -6.22
C GLU A 90 -7.46 12.58 -6.14
N ARG A 91 -6.59 12.94 -5.19
CA ARG A 91 -6.02 14.29 -5.13
C ARG A 91 -5.22 14.61 -6.40
N MET A 92 -4.30 13.73 -6.81
CA MET A 92 -3.47 13.94 -8.00
C MET A 92 -4.30 14.02 -9.30
N VAL A 93 -5.39 13.26 -9.40
CA VAL A 93 -6.34 13.33 -10.52
C VAL A 93 -7.05 14.69 -10.53
N ARG A 94 -7.48 15.20 -9.38
CA ARG A 94 -8.08 16.54 -9.28
C ARG A 94 -7.11 17.66 -9.62
N GLU A 95 -5.84 17.48 -9.28
CA GLU A 95 -4.75 18.43 -9.58
C GLU A 95 -4.30 18.36 -11.05
N GLY A 96 -4.74 17.34 -11.80
CA GLY A 96 -4.37 17.15 -13.20
C GLY A 96 -3.04 16.44 -13.43
N SER A 97 -2.39 15.98 -12.35
CA SER A 97 -1.09 15.29 -12.38
C SER A 97 -1.20 13.78 -12.62
N MET A 98 -2.40 13.19 -12.55
CA MET A 98 -2.61 11.76 -12.77
C MET A 98 -3.91 11.45 -13.51
N ASN A 99 -3.94 10.32 -14.23
CA ASN A 99 -5.12 9.86 -14.95
C ASN A 99 -6.08 9.07 -14.04
N ALA A 100 -7.40 9.26 -14.21
CA ALA A 100 -8.43 8.51 -13.48
C ALA A 100 -8.37 6.98 -13.65
N ILE A 101 -7.70 6.46 -14.70
CA ILE A 101 -7.43 5.02 -14.86
C ILE A 101 -6.73 4.43 -13.62
N PHE A 102 -5.75 5.14 -13.05
CA PHE A 102 -5.05 4.69 -11.85
C PHE A 102 -6.00 4.62 -10.64
N LEU A 103 -6.92 5.58 -10.52
CA LEU A 103 -7.92 5.61 -9.46
C LEU A 103 -8.91 4.43 -9.58
N ASN A 104 -9.30 4.07 -10.80
CA ASN A 104 -10.19 2.94 -11.02
C ASN A 104 -9.51 1.60 -10.68
N ARG A 105 -8.23 1.47 -11.02
CA ARG A 105 -7.43 0.29 -10.67
C ARG A 105 -7.35 0.09 -9.16
N ILE A 106 -6.94 1.12 -8.41
CA ILE A 106 -6.80 1.01 -6.95
C ILE A 106 -8.15 0.78 -6.24
N ARG A 107 -9.25 1.34 -6.77
CA ARG A 107 -10.61 1.05 -6.26
C ARG A 107 -10.98 -0.41 -6.45
N SER A 108 -10.64 -1.00 -7.61
CA SER A 108 -10.82 -2.43 -7.83
C SER A 108 -9.98 -3.28 -6.87
N ASP A 109 -8.77 -2.83 -6.49
CA ASP A 109 -7.95 -3.51 -5.49
C ASP A 109 -8.61 -3.47 -4.10
N VAL A 110 -9.18 -2.32 -3.71
CA VAL A 110 -9.96 -2.18 -2.46
C VAL A 110 -11.16 -3.13 -2.47
N ASP A 111 -11.94 -3.15 -3.55
CA ASP A 111 -13.12 -4.03 -3.66
C ASP A 111 -12.73 -5.51 -3.60
N ARG A 112 -11.61 -5.90 -4.21
CA ARG A 112 -11.06 -7.26 -4.13
C ARG A 112 -10.73 -7.63 -2.68
N VAL A 113 -10.04 -6.77 -1.94
CA VAL A 113 -9.70 -7.01 -0.53
C VAL A 113 -10.95 -7.12 0.33
N LEU A 114 -11.94 -6.24 0.12
CA LEU A 114 -13.24 -6.31 0.81
C LEU A 114 -13.97 -7.62 0.51
N GLY A 115 -13.97 -8.07 -0.74
CA GLY A 115 -14.54 -9.37 -1.12
C GLY A 115 -13.89 -10.54 -0.38
N LYS A 116 -12.56 -10.51 -0.21
CA LYS A 116 -11.82 -11.51 0.58
C LYS A 116 -12.19 -11.46 2.07
N GLN A 117 -12.44 -10.27 2.63
CA GLN A 117 -12.87 -10.11 4.03
C GLN A 117 -14.29 -10.65 4.27
N LEU A 118 -15.20 -10.43 3.31
CA LEU A 118 -16.62 -10.78 3.42
C LEU A 118 -16.94 -12.23 3.04
N SER A 119 -16.00 -12.94 2.41
CA SER A 119 -16.17 -14.35 2.08
C SER A 119 -16.10 -15.18 3.36
N PRO A 120 -17.20 -15.85 3.81
CA PRO A 120 -17.12 -16.71 4.98
C PRO A 120 -16.11 -17.82 4.69
N ALA A 121 -15.20 -18.08 5.64
CA ALA A 121 -14.35 -19.26 5.58
C ALA A 121 -15.30 -20.46 5.44
N ILE A 122 -15.30 -21.10 4.26
CA ILE A 122 -16.01 -22.35 4.07
C ILE A 122 -15.30 -23.33 5.02
N PRO A 123 -15.93 -23.79 6.11
CA PRO A 123 -15.29 -24.76 6.97
C PRO A 123 -14.94 -25.99 6.11
N PRO A 124 -13.74 -26.58 6.28
CA PRO A 124 -13.36 -27.73 5.49
C PRO A 124 -14.45 -28.80 5.63
N SER A 125 -14.90 -29.35 4.49
CA SER A 125 -15.92 -30.39 4.48
C SER A 125 -15.48 -31.53 5.41
N PRO A 126 -16.33 -31.98 6.36
CA PRO A 126 -15.99 -33.13 7.18
C PRO A 126 -15.73 -34.33 6.26
N LYS A 127 -14.56 -34.95 6.42
CA LYS A 127 -14.22 -36.22 5.78
C LYS A 127 -15.08 -37.35 6.34
#